data_AF-A0AAW8R200-F1
#
_entry.id   AF-A0AAW8R200-F1
#
_cell.length_a   1.000
_cell.length_b   1.000
_cell.length_c   1.000
_cell.angle_alpha   90.00
_cell.angle_beta   90.00
_cell.angle_gamma   90.00
#
_symmetry.space_group_name_H-M   'P 1'
#
loop_
_entity.id
_entity.type
_entity.pdbx_description
1 polymer ?
#
loop_
_entity_poly.entity_id
_entity_poly.type
_entity_poly.pdbx_seq_one_letter_code
_entity_poly.pdbx_strand_id
1 'polypeptide(L)'
;MKNIVKSLLLGSFLLFLSACENENSVTSNSNANLPAAKINQENLLLIMQSIKDNKKLSEFNIQRDSCIDRNCRRQAKYSFFENAFTEHGFSHIDTFKSYIDLVKSESEFSELFGAWGQIFMPTFECISKDECKAWLINSGKITESEITKMNTQ
;
A
#
# COMPACT_ATOMS: atom_id res chain seq x y z
N MET A 1 -59.46 43.83 -5.15
CA MET A 1 -58.11 43.22 -5.13
C MET A 1 -57.14 44.17 -4.46
N LYS A 2 -56.23 43.62 -3.65
CA LYS A 2 -55.08 44.22 -2.93
C LYS A 2 -55.33 44.69 -1.50
N ASN A 3 -54.98 43.76 -0.61
CA ASN A 3 -54.87 43.87 0.83
C ASN A 3 -53.51 44.45 1.24
N ILE A 4 -53.58 45.32 2.24
CA ILE A 4 -52.76 45.40 3.47
C ILE A 4 -51.27 45.78 3.35
N VAL A 5 -51.01 46.90 4.05
CA VAL A 5 -49.76 47.55 4.43
C VAL A 5 -49.15 46.89 5.68
N LYS A 6 -47.85 47.13 5.89
CA LYS A 6 -47.02 47.01 7.12
C LYS A 6 -46.15 45.77 7.17
N SER A 7 -44.93 45.79 7.69
CA SER A 7 -44.00 46.84 8.14
C SER A 7 -42.77 46.08 8.64
N LEU A 8 -41.59 46.67 8.44
CA LEU A 8 -40.32 46.53 9.18
C LEU A 8 -40.03 45.28 10.01
N LEU A 9 -38.82 44.74 9.81
CA LEU A 9 -37.78 44.51 10.83
C LEU A 9 -36.49 44.14 10.08
N LEU A 10 -35.58 45.10 9.86
CA LEU A 10 -34.32 45.22 10.59
C LEU A 10 -33.73 43.89 11.09
N GLY A 11 -32.57 43.54 10.54
CA GLY A 11 -31.77 42.42 11.05
C GLY A 11 -30.51 42.17 10.23
N SER A 12 -29.61 43.16 10.12
CA SER A 12 -28.21 42.86 9.87
C SER A 12 -27.65 42.16 11.10
N PHE A 13 -27.34 40.86 11.01
CA PHE A 13 -26.46 40.19 11.97
C PHE A 13 -25.72 39.02 11.31
N LEU A 14 -24.49 39.33 10.88
CA LEU A 14 -23.26 38.55 10.93
C LEU A 14 -23.26 37.01 10.78
N LEU A 15 -22.46 36.59 9.79
CA LEU A 15 -21.47 35.49 9.82
C LEU A 15 -21.99 34.05 9.94
N PHE A 16 -21.97 33.34 8.80
CA PHE A 16 -21.26 32.06 8.72
C PHE A 16 -20.38 32.01 7.47
N LEU A 17 -19.08 32.13 7.70
CA LEU A 17 -18.05 31.52 6.87
C LEU A 17 -18.15 30.00 7.02
N SER A 18 -18.29 29.29 5.90
CA SER A 18 -17.53 28.08 5.60
C SER A 18 -17.48 27.98 4.07
N ALA A 19 -16.42 28.49 3.47
CA ALA A 19 -15.28 27.67 3.07
C ALA A 19 -15.74 26.48 2.21
N CYS A 20 -16.03 26.74 0.94
CA CYS A 20 -15.74 25.76 -0.11
C CYS A 20 -14.23 25.80 -0.35
N GLU A 21 -13.48 25.12 0.51
CA GLU A 21 -12.11 24.74 0.18
C GLU A 21 -12.14 23.31 -0.33
N ASN A 22 -11.87 23.24 -1.63
CA ASN A 22 -11.51 22.04 -2.36
C ASN A 22 -10.23 21.47 -1.74
N GLU A 23 -10.35 20.40 -0.97
CA GLU A 23 -9.18 19.64 -0.51
C GLU A 23 -9.27 18.17 -0.93
N ASN A 24 -8.43 17.89 -1.92
CA ASN A 24 -7.56 16.71 -1.98
C ASN A 24 -8.20 15.39 -2.42
N SER A 25 -7.98 15.12 -3.72
CA SER A 25 -7.54 13.80 -4.17
C SER A 25 -6.69 13.15 -3.07
N VAL A 26 -7.07 11.95 -2.63
CA VAL A 26 -6.24 11.13 -1.75
C VAL A 26 -5.00 10.70 -2.55
N THR A 27 -4.05 11.62 -2.68
CA THR A 27 -2.64 11.28 -2.65
C THR A 27 -2.32 11.21 -1.17
N SER A 28 -2.55 10.05 -0.56
CA SER A 28 -1.94 9.76 0.74
C SER A 28 -0.45 9.62 0.51
N ASN A 29 0.24 10.75 0.40
CA ASN A 29 1.67 10.85 0.53
C ASN A 29 2.01 10.79 2.02
N SER A 30 1.52 9.75 2.70
CA SER A 30 2.02 9.39 4.03
C SER A 30 3.27 8.55 3.81
N ASN A 31 4.38 9.19 3.47
CA ASN A 31 5.71 8.66 3.79
C ASN A 31 5.90 8.69 5.31
N ALA A 32 4.97 8.09 6.05
CA ALA A 32 5.28 7.60 7.37
C ALA A 32 6.35 6.53 7.13
N ASN A 33 7.55 6.74 7.67
CA ASN A 33 8.57 5.70 7.72
C ASN A 33 8.04 4.56 8.59
N LEU A 34 7.19 3.71 8.02
CA LEU A 34 6.64 2.57 8.70
C LEU A 34 7.78 1.59 8.99
N PRO A 35 7.84 1.00 10.19
CA PRO A 35 8.87 0.03 10.51
C PRO A 35 8.68 -1.25 9.69
N ALA A 36 9.76 -2.00 9.50
CA ALA A 36 9.67 -3.39 9.05
C ALA A 36 8.88 -4.22 10.09
N ALA A 37 8.02 -5.12 9.62
CA ALA A 37 7.44 -6.14 10.49
C ALA A 37 8.54 -7.09 10.96
N LYS A 38 8.43 -7.57 12.20
CA LYS A 38 9.27 -8.69 12.65
C LYS A 38 8.86 -9.96 11.89
N ILE A 39 9.84 -10.71 11.40
CA ILE A 39 9.62 -12.02 10.75
C ILE A 39 9.28 -13.05 11.83
N ASN A 40 8.00 -13.11 12.21
CA ASN A 40 7.47 -14.02 13.21
C ASN A 40 6.07 -14.51 12.79
N GLN A 41 5.53 -15.49 13.53
CA GLN A 41 4.23 -16.08 13.22
C GLN A 41 3.07 -15.09 13.41
N GLU A 42 3.13 -14.23 14.42
CA GLU A 42 2.08 -13.27 14.74
C GLU A 42 1.84 -12.27 13.59
N ASN A 43 2.90 -11.60 13.14
CA ASN A 43 2.81 -10.64 12.04
C ASN A 43 2.43 -11.31 10.73
N LEU A 44 2.92 -12.53 10.48
CA LEU A 44 2.52 -13.31 9.31
C LEU A 44 1.00 -13.53 9.29
N LEU A 45 0.41 -13.93 10.41
CA LEU A 45 -1.03 -14.16 10.51
C LEU A 45 -1.84 -12.88 10.30
N LEU A 46 -1.38 -11.75 10.85
CA LEU A 46 -2.02 -10.44 10.64
C LEU A 46 -2.05 -10.05 9.16
N ILE A 47 -0.90 -10.14 8.48
CA ILE A 47 -0.79 -9.81 7.05
C ILE A 47 -1.63 -10.79 6.21
N MET A 48 -1.57 -12.09 6.52
CA MET A 48 -2.39 -13.10 5.84
C MET A 48 -3.88 -12.88 6.02
N GLN A 49 -4.33 -12.36 7.16
CA GLN A 49 -5.73 -12.01 7.38
C GLN A 49 -6.17 -10.91 6.40
N SER A 50 -5.36 -9.87 6.20
CA SER A 50 -5.63 -8.83 5.20
C SER A 50 -5.68 -9.39 3.78
N ILE A 51 -4.74 -10.28 3.42
CA ILE A 51 -4.69 -10.91 2.09
C ILE A 51 -5.90 -11.81 1.83
N LYS A 52 -6.44 -12.46 2.88
CA LYS A 52 -7.59 -13.37 2.78
C LYS A 52 -8.95 -12.66 2.90
N ASP A 53 -8.96 -11.35 3.10
CA ASP A 53 -10.21 -10.58 3.14
C ASP A 53 -10.92 -10.63 1.78
N ASN A 54 -12.15 -11.14 1.76
CA ASN A 54 -12.91 -11.35 0.53
C ASN A 54 -13.23 -10.06 -0.22
N LYS A 55 -13.45 -8.95 0.49
CA LYS A 55 -13.74 -7.66 -0.14
C LYS A 55 -12.49 -7.16 -0.85
N LYS A 56 -11.34 -7.19 -0.17
CA LYS A 56 -10.06 -6.78 -0.75
C LYS A 56 -9.62 -7.68 -1.90
N LEU A 57 -9.82 -8.99 -1.78
CA LEU A 57 -9.59 -9.94 -2.87
C LEU A 57 -10.46 -9.63 -4.09
N SER A 58 -11.74 -9.30 -3.88
CA SER A 58 -12.64 -8.91 -4.96
C SER A 58 -12.15 -7.63 -5.66
N GLU A 59 -11.81 -6.59 -4.89
CA GLU A 59 -11.26 -5.33 -5.42
C GLU A 59 -9.95 -5.55 -6.18
N PHE A 60 -9.03 -6.35 -5.64
CA PHE A 60 -7.81 -6.76 -6.32
C PHE A 60 -8.09 -7.51 -7.62
N ASN A 61 -9.05 -8.45 -7.64
CA ASN A 61 -9.39 -9.19 -8.85
C ASN A 61 -9.92 -8.25 -9.94
N ILE A 62 -10.80 -7.30 -9.60
CA ILE A 62 -11.30 -6.28 -10.53
C ILE A 62 -10.14 -5.45 -11.09
N GLN A 63 -9.22 -5.00 -10.24
CA GLN A 63 -8.04 -4.24 -10.67
C GLN A 63 -7.09 -5.07 -11.55
N ARG A 64 -6.86 -6.34 -11.18
CA ARG A 64 -6.01 -7.26 -11.96
C ARG A 64 -6.62 -7.54 -13.32
N ASP A 65 -7.93 -7.70 -13.40
CA ASP A 65 -8.63 -8.06 -14.63
C ASP A 65 -8.82 -6.85 -15.56
N SER A 66 -8.73 -5.63 -15.04
CA SER A 66 -8.68 -4.41 -15.86
C SER A 66 -7.30 -4.15 -16.48
N CYS A 67 -6.25 -4.86 -16.04
CA CYS A 67 -4.90 -4.73 -16.59
C CYS A 67 -4.79 -5.31 -18.01
N ILE A 68 -4.32 -4.47 -18.93
CA ILE A 68 -4.12 -4.82 -20.34
C ILE A 68 -2.91 -5.74 -20.58
N ASP A 69 -1.90 -5.70 -19.71
CA ASP A 69 -0.64 -6.42 -19.90
C ASP A 69 -0.16 -7.14 -18.63
N ARG A 70 0.95 -7.89 -18.76
CA ARG A 70 1.55 -8.65 -17.65
C ARG A 70 2.25 -7.75 -16.63
N ASN A 71 2.77 -6.60 -17.02
CA ASN A 71 3.47 -5.69 -16.12
C ASN A 71 2.47 -5.02 -15.15
N CYS A 72 1.37 -4.49 -15.67
CA CYS A 72 0.25 -3.97 -14.88
C CYS A 72 -0.23 -5.02 -13.86
N ARG A 73 -0.41 -6.28 -14.28
CA ARG A 73 -0.82 -7.36 -13.35
C ARG A 73 0.19 -7.61 -12.22
N ARG A 74 1.49 -7.49 -12.49
CA ARG A 74 2.53 -7.63 -11.45
C ARG A 74 2.52 -6.45 -10.49
N GLN A 75 2.38 -5.23 -11.00
CA GLN A 75 2.26 -4.03 -10.18
C GLN A 75 1.02 -4.11 -9.28
N ALA A 76 -0.13 -4.51 -9.83
CA ALA A 76 -1.36 -4.71 -9.05
C ALA A 76 -1.18 -5.78 -7.96
N LYS A 77 -0.52 -6.90 -8.27
CA LYS A 77 -0.21 -7.96 -7.29
C LYS A 77 0.75 -7.44 -6.21
N TYR A 78 1.80 -6.72 -6.57
CA TYR A 78 2.71 -6.10 -5.60
C TYR A 78 1.95 -5.13 -4.68
N SER A 79 1.16 -4.22 -5.24
CA SER A 79 0.42 -3.21 -4.46
C SER A 79 -0.62 -3.85 -3.53
N PHE A 80 -1.27 -4.94 -3.94
CA PHE A 80 -2.19 -5.68 -3.08
C PHE A 80 -1.50 -6.21 -1.82
N PHE A 81 -0.31 -6.79 -1.97
CA PHE A 81 0.48 -7.26 -0.83
C PHE A 81 1.06 -6.09 -0.03
N GLU A 82 1.54 -5.03 -0.68
CA GLU A 82 2.02 -3.83 0.01
C GLU A 82 0.94 -3.23 0.91
N ASN A 83 -0.29 -3.13 0.41
CA ASN A 83 -1.44 -2.64 1.16
C ASN A 83 -1.74 -3.50 2.39
N ALA A 84 -1.56 -4.83 2.29
CA ALA A 84 -1.75 -5.71 3.44
C ALA A 84 -0.74 -5.45 4.57
N PHE A 85 0.43 -4.88 4.29
CA PHE A 85 1.41 -4.51 5.33
C PHE A 85 1.10 -3.13 5.91
N THR A 86 0.82 -2.15 5.05
CA THR A 86 0.58 -0.76 5.49
C THR A 86 -0.66 -0.64 6.37
N GLU A 87 -1.68 -1.46 6.15
CA GLU A 87 -2.87 -1.55 7.02
C GLU A 87 -2.55 -1.95 8.47
N HIS A 88 -1.48 -2.72 8.68
CA HIS A 88 -1.00 -3.12 10.00
C HIS A 88 0.16 -2.26 10.49
N GLY A 89 0.42 -1.13 9.83
CA GLY A 89 1.47 -0.19 10.22
C GLY A 89 2.88 -0.67 9.89
N PHE A 90 3.03 -1.57 8.92
CA PHE A 90 4.34 -2.08 8.50
C PHE A 90 4.75 -1.59 7.10
N SER A 91 6.05 -1.41 6.91
CA SER A 91 6.66 -1.21 5.59
C SER A 91 6.87 -2.57 4.91
N HIS A 92 6.17 -2.79 3.79
CA HIS A 92 6.33 -4.01 2.99
C HIS A 92 7.76 -4.20 2.50
N ILE A 93 8.37 -3.16 1.92
CA ILE A 93 9.69 -3.28 1.30
C ILE A 93 10.81 -3.41 2.34
N ASP A 94 10.70 -2.77 3.50
CA ASP A 94 11.70 -2.92 4.56
C ASP A 94 11.56 -4.25 5.29
N THR A 95 10.34 -4.79 5.37
CA THR A 95 10.14 -6.18 5.82
C THR A 95 10.75 -7.16 4.83
N PHE A 96 10.56 -6.93 3.52
CA PHE A 96 11.19 -7.76 2.48
C PHE A 96 12.72 -7.74 2.59
N LYS A 97 13.34 -6.56 2.74
CA LYS A 97 14.80 -6.43 2.99
C LYS A 97 15.24 -7.24 4.20
N SER A 98 14.52 -7.09 5.32
CA SER A 98 14.82 -7.80 6.57
C SER A 98 14.69 -9.32 6.41
N TYR A 99 13.71 -9.78 5.64
CA TYR A 99 13.54 -11.19 5.28
C TYR A 99 14.72 -11.71 4.45
N ILE A 100 15.18 -10.96 3.44
CA ILE A 100 16.35 -11.35 2.63
C ILE A 100 17.61 -11.47 3.50
N ASP A 101 17.85 -10.50 4.38
CA ASP A 101 19.01 -10.52 5.28
C ASP A 101 18.98 -11.73 6.21
N LEU A 102 17.79 -12.06 6.76
CA LEU A 102 17.60 -13.25 7.60
C LEU A 102 17.86 -14.54 6.83
N VAL A 103 17.27 -14.70 5.64
CA VAL A 103 17.45 -15.90 4.80
C VAL A 103 18.92 -16.14 4.44
N LYS A 104 19.72 -15.08 4.29
CA LYS A 104 21.17 -15.21 4.05
C LYS A 104 21.96 -15.65 5.29
N SER A 105 21.49 -15.27 6.47
CA SER A 105 22.16 -15.59 7.75
C SER A 105 21.79 -16.96 8.33
N GLU A 106 20.64 -17.51 7.91
CA GLU A 106 20.09 -18.74 8.45
C GLU A 106 20.64 -19.98 7.73
N SER A 107 21.08 -20.97 8.49
CA SER A 107 21.62 -22.23 7.95
C SER A 107 20.52 -23.26 7.64
N GLU A 108 19.32 -23.11 8.23
CA GLU A 108 18.21 -24.03 8.06
C GLU A 108 16.92 -23.30 7.69
N PHE A 109 16.22 -23.80 6.68
CA PHE A 109 14.99 -23.19 6.19
C PHE A 109 13.77 -23.70 6.98
N SER A 110 13.19 -22.83 7.81
CA SER A 110 11.98 -23.12 8.57
C SER A 110 10.70 -23.01 7.73
N GLU A 111 9.63 -23.68 8.16
CA GLU A 111 8.29 -23.52 7.56
C GLU A 111 7.82 -22.05 7.61
N LEU A 112 8.17 -21.34 8.68
CA LEU A 112 7.90 -19.91 8.82
C LEU A 112 8.56 -19.09 7.70
N PHE A 113 9.85 -19.35 7.39
CA PHE A 113 10.52 -18.68 6.28
C PHE A 113 9.93 -19.05 4.92
N GLY A 114 9.43 -20.28 4.77
CA GLY A 114 8.65 -20.71 3.61
C GLY A 114 7.40 -19.87 3.42
N ALA A 115 6.61 -19.70 4.48
CA ALA A 115 5.39 -18.92 4.44
C ALA A 115 5.65 -17.44 4.15
N TRP A 116 6.64 -16.83 4.80
CA TRP A 116 7.07 -15.46 4.47
C TRP A 116 7.58 -15.33 3.03
N GLY A 117 8.29 -16.33 2.51
CA GLY A 117 8.72 -16.37 1.11
C GLY A 117 7.55 -16.33 0.13
N GLN A 118 6.44 -17.03 0.44
CA GLN A 118 5.23 -16.96 -0.37
C GLN A 118 4.57 -15.57 -0.34
N ILE A 119 4.59 -14.89 0.81
CA ILE A 119 4.10 -13.51 0.93
C ILE A 119 4.92 -12.57 0.04
N PHE A 120 6.23 -12.78 -0.07
CA PHE A 120 7.10 -11.94 -0.89
C PHE A 120 7.25 -12.39 -2.35
N MET A 121 6.57 -13.47 -2.76
CA MET A 121 6.62 -13.93 -4.15
C MET A 121 6.24 -12.86 -5.19
N PRO A 122 5.21 -12.02 -4.99
CA PRO A 122 4.93 -10.88 -5.87
C PRO A 122 6.10 -9.89 -5.98
N THR A 123 6.83 -9.67 -4.89
CA THR A 123 8.00 -8.78 -4.83
C THR A 123 9.15 -9.34 -5.64
N PHE A 124 9.47 -10.62 -5.47
CA PHE A 124 10.46 -11.32 -6.29
C PHE A 124 10.08 -11.30 -7.78
N GLU A 125 8.81 -11.57 -8.10
CA GLU A 125 8.29 -11.51 -9.48
C GLU A 125 8.44 -10.11 -10.08
N CYS A 126 8.21 -9.04 -9.31
CA CYS A 126 8.33 -7.67 -9.80
C CYS A 126 9.80 -7.25 -9.99
N ILE A 127 10.67 -7.52 -9.01
CA ILE A 127 12.10 -7.20 -9.09
C ILE A 127 12.79 -7.96 -10.25
N SER A 128 12.35 -9.18 -10.57
CA SER A 128 12.92 -9.98 -11.66
C SER A 128 12.48 -9.57 -13.08
N LYS A 129 11.71 -8.48 -13.23
CA LYS A 129 11.21 -8.00 -14.53
C LYS A 129 11.52 -6.52 -14.70
N ASP A 130 12.20 -6.16 -15.78
CA ASP A 130 12.77 -4.82 -15.95
C ASP A 130 11.73 -3.70 -15.80
N GLU A 131 10.56 -3.81 -16.42
CA GLU A 131 9.52 -2.78 -16.32
C GLU A 131 8.94 -2.63 -14.90
N CYS A 132 8.77 -3.74 -14.17
CA CYS A 132 8.19 -3.71 -12.83
C CYS A 132 9.24 -3.26 -11.80
N LYS A 133 10.49 -3.73 -11.95
CA LYS A 133 11.66 -3.26 -11.20
C LYS A 133 11.86 -1.76 -11.37
N ALA A 134 11.84 -1.25 -12.62
CA ALA A 134 11.94 0.17 -12.89
C ALA A 134 10.81 0.96 -12.24
N TRP A 135 9.59 0.44 -12.23
CA TRP A 135 8.46 1.05 -11.52
C TRP A 135 8.68 1.11 -9.99
N LEU A 136 9.18 0.05 -9.36
CA LEU A 136 9.52 0.07 -7.92
C LEU A 136 10.59 1.12 -7.60
N ILE A 137 11.59 1.27 -8.48
CA ILE A 137 12.65 2.27 -8.30
C ILE A 137 12.12 3.68 -8.49
N ASN A 138 11.39 3.92 -9.58
CA ASN A 138 10.85 5.24 -9.91
C ASN A 138 9.79 5.70 -8.90
N SER A 139 9.11 4.76 -8.24
CA SER A 139 8.18 5.06 -7.14
C SER A 139 8.87 5.25 -5.78
N GLY A 140 10.20 5.20 -5.73
CA GLY A 140 10.98 5.43 -4.52
C GLY A 140 10.87 4.32 -3.47
N LYS A 141 10.33 3.15 -3.83
CA LYS A 141 10.14 2.03 -2.90
C LYS A 141 11.44 1.30 -2.60
N ILE A 142 12.30 1.17 -3.61
CA ILE A 142 13.59 0.48 -3.51
C ILE A 142 14.61 1.14 -4.44
N THR A 143 15.88 1.08 -4.10
CA THR A 143 16.97 1.57 -4.94
C THR A 143 17.67 0.43 -5.70
N GLU A 144 18.34 0.75 -6.82
CA GLU A 144 19.16 -0.21 -7.56
C GLU A 144 20.27 -0.82 -6.68
N SER A 145 20.84 -0.02 -5.77
CA SER A 145 21.84 -0.46 -4.79
C SER A 145 21.29 -1.52 -3.84
N GLU A 146 20.07 -1.32 -3.32
CA GLU A 146 19.42 -2.29 -2.45
C GLU A 146 19.09 -3.59 -3.20
N ILE A 147 18.60 -3.51 -4.44
CA ILE A 147 18.36 -4.69 -5.28
C ILE A 147 19.67 -5.45 -5.53
N THR A 148 20.74 -4.75 -5.85
CA THR A 148 22.06 -5.36 -6.08
C THR A 148 22.53 -6.10 -4.83
N LYS A 149 22.44 -5.47 -3.65
CA LYS A 149 22.78 -6.10 -2.36
C LYS A 149 21.98 -7.37 -2.09
N MET A 150 20.68 -7.38 -2.42
CA MET A 150 19.84 -8.57 -2.26
C MET A 150 20.34 -9.75 -3.10
N ASN A 151 20.84 -9.49 -4.32
CA ASN A 151 21.30 -10.53 -5.25
C ASN A 151 22.72 -11.04 -5.00
N THR A 152 23.57 -10.29 -4.30
CA THR A 152 24.90 -10.76 -3.86
C THR A 152 24.77 -11.76 -2.72
N GLN A 153 25.30 -12.97 -2.91
CA GLN A 153 25.49 -13.99 -1.87
C GLN A 153 26.61 -13.58 -0.91
#